data_AF-A0A8T8I250-F1
#
_entry.id   AF-A0A8T8I250-F1
#
_cell.length_a   1.000
_cell.length_b   1.000
_cell.length_c   1.000
_cell.angle_alpha   90.00
_cell.angle_beta   90.00
_cell.angle_gamma   90.00
#
_symmetry.space_group_name_H-M   'P 1'
#
loop_
_entity.id
_entity.type
_entity.pdbx_description
1 polymer ?
#
loop_
_entity_poly.entity_id
_entity_poly.type
_entity_poly.pdbx_seq_one_letter_code
_entity_poly.pdbx_strand_id
1 'polypeptide(L)' 'MRWPDITEHDLSRRVPVPRRLNEVAHLAATVNANLDRLEVAVEDNRRFVADASHELRSPLAALR' A
#
# COMPACT_ATOMS: atom_id res chain seq x y z
N MET A 1 -2.85 -16.32 18.64
CA MET A 1 -2.34 -15.19 17.82
C MET A 1 -3.46 -14.82 16.86
N ARG A 2 -4.06 -13.63 16.99
CA ARG A 2 -5.11 -13.17 16.06
C ARG A 2 -4.44 -12.51 14.87
N TRP A 3 -4.72 -12.99 13.66
CA TRP A 3 -4.20 -12.40 12.44
C TRP A 3 -4.91 -11.08 12.14
N PRO A 4 -4.19 -10.02 11.75
CA PRO A 4 -4.82 -8.80 11.27
C PRO A 4 -5.48 -9.06 9.91
N ASP A 5 -6.69 -8.53 9.73
CA ASP A 5 -7.37 -8.52 8.44
C ASP A 5 -6.72 -7.45 7.55
N ILE A 6 -5.83 -7.87 6.67
CA ILE A 6 -5.13 -6.99 5.73
C ILE A 6 -5.89 -7.04 4.42
N THR A 7 -6.41 -5.89 4.00
CA THR A 7 -7.19 -5.77 2.77
C THR A 7 -6.47 -4.85 1.79
N GLU A 8 -6.84 -4.93 0.52
CA GLU A 8 -6.40 -4.01 -0.53
C GLU A 8 -6.73 -2.54 -0.24
N HIS A 9 -7.73 -2.28 0.61
CA HIS A 9 -8.13 -0.95 1.04
C HIS A 9 -7.29 -0.41 2.21
N ASP A 10 -6.64 -1.29 2.99
CA ASP A 10 -5.84 -0.92 4.15
C ASP A 10 -4.57 -1.78 4.24
N LEU A 11 -3.60 -1.42 3.40
CA LEU A 11 -2.26 -2.00 3.41
C LEU A 11 -1.36 -1.44 4.52
N SER A 12 -1.82 -0.46 5.30
CA SER A 12 -1.06 0.15 6.41
C SER A 12 -0.96 -0.77 7.64
N ARG A 13 -1.81 -1.79 7.68
CA ARG A 13 -1.75 -2.83 8.71
C ARG A 13 -0.51 -3.69 8.52
N ARG A 14 0.01 -4.20 9.64
CA ARG A 14 1.20 -5.06 9.66
C ARG A 14 0.94 -6.34 10.44
N VAL A 15 1.59 -7.41 10.02
CA VAL A 15 1.61 -8.69 10.73
C VAL A 15 2.40 -8.52 12.03
N PRO A 16 1.85 -8.87 13.21
CA PRO A 16 2.58 -8.80 14.46
C PRO A 16 3.83 -9.68 14.42
N VAL A 17 4.99 -9.11 14.73
CA VAL A 17 6.26 -9.86 14.81
C VAL A 17 6.41 -10.41 16.23
N PRO A 18 6.44 -11.74 16.44
CA PRO A 18 6.68 -12.32 17.76
C PRO A 18 8.03 -11.90 18.33
N ARG A 19 8.10 -11.71 19.64
CA ARG A 19 9.36 -11.34 20.34
C ARG A 19 10.43 -12.43 20.28
N ARG A 20 10.04 -13.69 20.03
CA ARG A 20 10.98 -14.80 19.88
C ARG A 20 11.54 -14.78 18.45
N LEU A 21 12.85 -14.62 18.33
CA LEU A 21 13.58 -14.62 17.06
C LEU A 21 13.69 -16.03 16.48
N ASN A 22 12.58 -16.52 15.95
CA ASN A 22 12.48 -17.80 15.25
C ASN A 22 12.02 -17.60 13.81
N GLU A 23 11.82 -18.71 13.09
CA GLU A 23 11.40 -18.74 11.69
C GLU A 23 10.08 -17.99 11.48
N VAL A 24 9.17 -18.04 12.46
CA VAL A 24 7.89 -17.32 12.39
C VAL A 24 8.10 -15.80 12.47
N ALA A 25 9.04 -15.33 13.31
CA ALA A 25 9.38 -13.90 13.36
C ALA A 25 10.06 -13.43 12.08
N HIS A 26 10.92 -14.25 11.48
CA HIS A 26 11.54 -13.95 10.20
C HIS A 26 10.50 -13.85 9.08
N LEU A 27 9.57 -14.82 9.00
CA LEU A 27 8.47 -14.78 8.03
C LEU A 27 7.58 -13.55 8.22
N ALA A 28 7.21 -13.22 9.45
CA ALA A 28 6.40 -12.04 9.74
C ALA A 28 7.11 -10.74 9.28
N ALA A 29 8.42 -10.63 9.50
CA ALA A 29 9.21 -9.50 9.01
C ALA A 29 9.23 -9.43 7.48
N THR A 30 9.42 -10.57 6.80
CA THR A 30 9.39 -10.64 5.33
C THR A 30 8.04 -10.26 4.76
N VAL A 31 6.94 -10.70 5.37
CA VAL A 31 5.58 -10.31 4.96
C VAL A 31 5.39 -8.80 5.11
N ASN A 32 5.81 -8.21 6.23
CA ASN A 32 5.73 -6.77 6.43
C ASN A 32 6.53 -5.99 5.38
N ALA A 33 7.74 -6.44 5.03
CA ALA A 33 8.53 -5.82 3.97
C ALA A 33 7.85 -5.89 2.59
N ASN A 34 7.08 -6.95 2.32
CA ASN A 34 6.28 -7.04 1.09
C ASN A 34 5.06 -6.10 1.13
N LEU A 35 4.41 -5.96 2.30
CA LEU A 35 3.32 -4.99 2.47
C LEU A 35 3.79 -3.56 2.26
N ASP A 36 4.98 -3.20 2.75
CA ASP A 36 5.58 -1.88 2.50
C ASP A 36 5.72 -1.59 1.01
N ARG A 37 6.17 -2.58 0.22
CA ARG A 37 6.33 -2.43 -1.23
C ARG A 37 4.99 -2.28 -1.95
N LEU A 38 3.97 -3.03 -1.53
CA LEU A 38 2.62 -2.93 -2.09
C LEU A 38 1.98 -1.58 -1.77
N GLU A 39 2.16 -1.08 -0.54
CA GLU A 39 1.63 0.21 -0.11
C GLU A 39 2.20 1.35 -0.98
N VAL A 40 3.51 1.35 -1.23
CA VAL A 40 4.14 2.33 -2.14
C VAL A 40 3.56 2.23 -3.55
N ALA A 41 3.48 1.02 -4.12
CA ALA A 41 2.97 0.84 -5.48
C ALA A 41 1.50 1.28 -5.65
N VAL A 42 0.67 1.03 -4.63
CA VAL A 42 -0.74 1.45 -4.64
C VAL A 42 -0.85 2.97 -4.53
N GLU A 43 -0.04 3.61 -3.69
CA GLU A 43 -0.04 5.07 -3.55
C GLU A 43 0.43 5.76 -4.84
N ASP A 44 1.50 5.26 -5.46
CA ASP A 44 2.00 5.77 -6.74
C ASP A 44 0.94 5.64 -7.85
N ASN A 45 0.23 4.51 -7.91
CA ASN A 45 -0.84 4.31 -8.88
C ASN A 45 -2.02 5.29 -8.64
N ARG A 46 -2.45 5.48 -7.39
CA ARG A 46 -3.51 6.45 -7.05
C ARG A 46 -3.11 7.87 -7.46
N ARG A 47 -1.87 8.26 -7.19
CA ARG A 47 -1.33 9.56 -7.57
C ARG A 47 -1.30 9.75 -9.09
N PHE A 48 -0.82 8.74 -9.82
CA PHE A 48 -0.80 8.77 -11.28
C PHE A 48 -2.20 8.95 -11.88
N VAL A 49 -3.19 8.17 -11.41
CA VAL A 49 -4.58 8.30 -11.87
C VAL A 49 -5.17 9.67 -11.52
N ALA A 50 -4.87 10.19 -10.34
CA ALA A 50 -5.30 11.52 -9.94
C ALA A 50 -4.68 12.59 -10.84
N ASP A 51 -3.36 12.57 -11.06
CA ASP A 51 -2.65 13.56 -11.87
C ASP A 51 -3.14 13.53 -13.33
N ALA A 52 -3.28 12.35 -13.93
CA ALA A 52 -3.85 12.21 -15.27
C ALA A 52 -5.29 12.76 -15.36
N SER A 53 -6.11 12.54 -14.33
CA SER A 53 -7.47 13.09 -14.27
C SER A 53 -7.49 14.61 -14.17
N HIS A 54 -6.52 15.22 -13.47
CA HIS A 54 -6.37 16.67 -13.39
C HIS A 54 -5.84 17.25 -14.70
N GLU A 55 -4.85 16.61 -15.31
CA GLU A 55 -4.29 17.01 -16.61
C GLU A 55 -5.31 16.92 -17.74
N LEU A 56 -6.23 15.96 -17.74
CA LEU A 56 -7.33 15.91 -18.73
C LEU A 56 -8.39 16.99 -18.49
N ARG A 57 -8.55 17.46 -17.24
CA ARG A 57 -9.54 18.49 -16.88
C ARG A 57 -9.08 19.91 -17.27
N SER A 58 -7.77 20.17 -17.21
CA SER A 58 -7.18 21.47 -17.51
C SER A 58 -7.34 21.95 -18.97
N PRO A 59 -7.16 21.11 -20.02
CA PRO A 59 -7.34 21.53 -21.41
C PRO A 59 -8.81 21.67 -21.81
N LEU A 60 -9.73 20.88 -21.25
CA LEU A 60 -11.17 21.02 -21.52
C LEU A 60 -11.76 22.31 -20.93
N ALA A 61 -11.20 22.81 -19.82
CA ALA A 61 -11.58 24.11 -19.25
C ALA A 61 -11.05 25.30 -20.09
N ALA A 62 -9.94 25.12 -20.81
CA ALA A 62 -9.35 26.13 -21.69
C ALA A 62 -10.03 26.20 -23.08
N LEU A 63 -10.83 25.20 -23.43
CA LEU A 63 -11.59 25.10 -24.69
C LEU A 63 -13.05 25.57 -24.56
N ARG A 64 -13.44 26.15 -23.42
CA ARG A 64 -14.73 26.83 -23.20
C ARG A 64 -14.53 28.33 -23.16
#